data_AF-A0A974TQ64-F1
#
_entry.id   AF-A0A974TQ64-F1
#
_cell.length_a   1.000
_cell.length_b   1.000
_cell.length_c   1.000
_cell.angle_alpha   90.00
_cell.angle_beta   90.00
_cell.angle_gamma   90.00
#
_symmetry.space_group_name_H-M   'P 1'
#
loop_
_entity.id
_entity.type
_entity.pdbx_description
1 polymer ?
#
loop_
_entity_poly.entity_id
_entity_poly.type
_entity_poly.pdbx_seq_one_letter_code
_entity_poly.pdbx_strand_id
1 'polypeptide(L)' 'MQRYQVQHLENGSWAVIDGKDGRAIDEHAGQPARTRLQAQALADFRNGISTPVHERTASRLQKLRLAWGMITAKRTA' A
#
# COMPACT_ATOMS: atom_id res chain seq x y z
N MET A 1 16.94 -10.97 -2.21
CA MET A 1 17.17 -9.61 -2.74
C MET A 1 15.89 -9.16 -3.42
N GLN A 2 15.43 -7.93 -3.20
CA GLN A 2 14.24 -7.40 -3.88
C GLN A 2 14.56 -7.09 -5.34
N ARG A 3 13.68 -7.50 -6.26
CA ARG A 3 13.90 -7.37 -7.70
C ARG A 3 13.62 -5.94 -8.18
N TYR A 4 12.59 -5.31 -7.63
CA TYR A 4 12.19 -3.96 -7.98
C TYR A 4 12.65 -2.98 -6.91
N GLN A 5 13.38 -1.94 -7.32
CA GLN A 5 13.94 -0.93 -6.42
C GLN A 5 13.46 0.47 -6.82
N VAL A 6 13.41 1.39 -5.85
CA VAL A 6 12.98 2.76 -6.09
C VAL A 6 14.19 3.66 -6.28
N GLN A 7 14.18 4.50 -7.32
CA GLN A 7 15.23 5.48 -7.58
C GLN A 7 14.63 6.88 -7.76
N HIS A 8 15.34 7.87 -7.22
CA HIS A 8 15.01 9.28 -7.42
C HIS A 8 15.56 9.74 -8.78
N LEU A 9 14.70 10.34 -9.60
CA LEU A 9 15.05 10.91 -10.90
C LEU A 9 15.39 12.41 -10.75
N GLU A 10 16.22 12.92 -11.65
CA GLU A 10 16.68 14.33 -11.64
C GLU A 10 15.54 15.35 -11.79
N ASN A 11 14.41 14.94 -12.35
CA ASN A 11 13.19 15.74 -12.49
C ASN A 11 12.34 15.83 -11.21
N GLY A 12 12.84 15.31 -10.07
CA GLY A 12 12.13 15.29 -8.78
C GLY A 12 11.05 14.20 -8.67
N SER A 13 10.95 13.32 -9.67
CA SER A 13 10.02 12.18 -9.66
C SER A 13 10.71 10.89 -9.19
N TRP A 14 9.91 9.87 -8.90
CA TRP A 14 10.40 8.58 -8.42
C TRP A 14 10.06 7.47 -9.39
N ALA A 15 11.08 6.73 -9.84
CA ALA A 15 10.93 5.59 -10.72
C ALA A 15 11.17 4.27 -10.00
N VAL A 16 10.62 3.20 -10.57
CA VAL A 16 10.88 1.82 -10.13
C VAL A 16 11.77 1.17 -11.17
N ILE A 17 12.88 0.58 -10.73
CA ILE A 17 13.89 -0.07 -11.58
C ILE A 17 13.80 -1.58 -11.36
N ASP A 18 13.73 -2.34 -12.45
CA ASP A 18 13.93 -3.79 -12.40
C ASP A 18 15.43 -4.10 -12.29
N GLY A 19 15.86 -4.69 -11.19
CA GLY A 19 17.24 -5.11 -10.95
C GLY A 19 17.71 -6.25 -11.85
N LYS A 20 16.80 -6.92 -12.58
CA LYS A 20 17.17 -7.96 -13.55
C LYS A 20 17.68 -7.36 -14.87
N ASP A 21 17.00 -6.33 -15.36
CA ASP A 21 17.22 -5.75 -16.69
C ASP A 21 17.77 -4.32 -16.65
N GLY A 22 17.86 -3.72 -15.45
CA GLY A 22 18.29 -2.33 -15.24
C GLY A 22 17.32 -1.30 -15.81
N ARG A 23 16.14 -1.72 -16.28
CA ARG A 23 15.17 -0.85 -16.95
C ARG A 23 14.30 -0.15 -15.93
N ALA A 24 14.16 1.17 -16.10
CA ALA A 24 13.11 1.93 -15.44
C ALA A 24 11.76 1.46 -15.99
N ILE A 25 10.86 1.06 -15.09
CA ILE A 25 9.49 0.70 -15.41
C ILE A 25 8.70 2.01 -15.45
N ASP A 26 8.98 2.80 -16.48
CA ASP A 26 8.22 4.01 -16.80
C ASP A 26 6.98 3.63 -17.59
N GLU A 27 6.00 3.04 -16.89
CA GLU A 27 4.65 2.81 -17.43
C GLU A 27 3.85 4.12 -17.55
N HIS A 28 4.43 5.29 -17.26
CA HIS A 28 3.72 6.57 -17.09
C HIS A 28 4.29 7.71 -17.96
N ALA A 29 4.59 7.43 -19.22
CA ALA A 29 4.74 8.49 -20.21
C ALA A 29 3.43 9.30 -20.32
N GLY A 30 3.39 10.50 -19.74
CA GLY A 30 2.25 11.44 -19.83
C GLY A 30 1.40 11.65 -18.58
N GLN A 31 1.75 11.05 -17.42
CA GLN A 31 1.07 11.28 -16.14
C GLN A 31 1.88 12.22 -15.22
N PRO A 32 1.24 12.88 -14.22
CA PRO A 32 1.94 13.77 -13.30
C PRO A 32 3.09 13.04 -12.57
N ALA A 33 4.14 13.79 -12.24
CA ALA A 33 5.37 13.27 -11.63
C ALA A 33 5.07 12.32 -10.46
N ARG A 34 5.61 11.10 -10.55
CA ARG A 34 5.33 10.05 -9.58
C ARG A 34 5.95 10.39 -8.22
N THR A 35 5.14 10.33 -7.18
CA THR A 35 5.60 10.56 -5.79
C THR A 35 6.37 9.35 -5.27
N ARG A 36 7.25 9.57 -4.27
CA ARG A 36 8.02 8.51 -3.60
C ARG A 36 7.15 7.35 -3.13
N LEU A 37 6.01 7.66 -2.51
CA LEU A 37 5.09 6.66 -1.96
C LEU A 37 4.46 5.80 -3.05
N GLN A 38 4.09 6.41 -4.19
CA GLN A 38 3.56 5.66 -5.34
C GLN A 38 4.60 4.73 -5.95
N ALA A 39 5.86 5.16 -6.03
CA ALA A 39 6.94 4.34 -6.55
C ALA A 39 7.27 3.18 -5.59
N GLN A 40 7.28 3.42 -4.27
CA GLN A 40 7.42 2.37 -3.27
C GLN A 40 6.29 1.35 -3.35
N ALA A 41 5.03 1.81 -3.42
CA ALA A 41 3.87 0.91 -3.52
C ALA A 41 3.92 0.04 -4.79
N LEU A 42 4.39 0.59 -5.92
CA LEU A 42 4.58 -0.21 -7.13
C LEU A 42 5.71 -1.23 -6.97
N ALA A 43 6.84 -0.83 -6.39
CA ALA A 43 7.95 -1.74 -6.13
C ALA A 43 7.50 -2.89 -5.21
N ASP A 44 6.81 -2.59 -4.12
CA ASP A 44 6.27 -3.57 -3.18
C ASP A 44 5.27 -4.51 -3.87
N PHE A 45 4.35 -3.97 -4.69
CA PHE A 45 3.41 -4.76 -5.49
C PHE A 45 4.14 -5.72 -6.45
N ARG A 46 5.13 -5.24 -7.19
CA ARG A 46 5.89 -6.05 -8.16
C ARG A 46 6.82 -7.06 -7.48
N ASN A 47 7.30 -6.75 -6.28
CA ASN A 47 8.04 -7.68 -5.43
C ASN A 47 7.12 -8.71 -4.75
N GLY A 48 5.80 -8.64 -4.93
CA GLY A 48 4.84 -9.54 -4.27
C GLY A 48 4.76 -9.32 -2.76
N ILE A 49 5.21 -8.16 -2.28
CA ILE A 49 5.11 -7.76 -0.88
C ILE A 49 3.66 -7.36 -0.65
N SER A 50 2.84 -8.34 -0.32
CA SER A 50 1.48 -8.10 0.17
C SER A 50 1.61 -7.34 1.49
N THR A 51 1.30 -6.05 1.47
CA THR A 51 1.05 -5.34 2.72
C THR A 51 -0.08 -6.07 3.44
N PRO A 52 0.04 -6.41 4.73
CA PRO A 52 -1.03 -7.06 5.46
C PRO A 52 -2.19 -6.07 5.62
N VAL A 53 -3.07 -6.00 4.62
CA VAL A 53 -4.33 -5.23 4.67
C VAL A 53 -5.29 -5.86 5.69
N HIS A 54 -5.05 -7.13 6.05
CA HIS A 54 -5.97 -7.95 6.85
C HIS A 54 -6.07 -7.55 8.34
N GLU A 55 -5.09 -6.86 8.92
CA GLU A 55 -5.10 -6.61 10.37
C GLU A 55 -5.99 -5.43 10.82
N ARG A 56 -6.43 -4.55 9.90
CA ARG A 56 -7.21 -3.35 10.29
C ARG A 56 -8.72 -3.51 10.24
N THR A 57 -9.26 -4.43 9.44
CA THR A 57 -10.72 -4.61 9.31
C THR A 57 -11.30 -5.51 10.39
N ALA A 58 -10.57 -6.54 10.85
CA ALA A 58 -11.02 -7.41 11.92
C ALA A 58 -11.26 -6.66 13.25
N SER A 59 -10.50 -5.61 13.55
CA SER A 59 -10.63 -4.90 14.84
C SER A 59 -11.78 -3.88 14.90
N ARG A 60 -12.15 -3.22 13.78
CA ARG A 60 -13.22 -2.19 13.80
C ARG A 60 -14.61 -2.82 13.89
N LEU A 61 -14.84 -3.91 13.15
CA LEU A 61 -16.13 -4.59 13.16
C LEU A 61 -16.35 -5.33 14.49
N GLN A 62 -15.30 -5.90 15.08
CA GLN A 62 -15.35 -6.43 16.45
C GLN A 62 -15.67 -5.34 17.48
N LYS A 63 -15.03 -4.16 17.39
CA LYS A 63 -15.35 -3.02 18.28
C LYS A 63 -16.79 -2.57 18.14
N LEU A 64 -17.32 -2.48 16.92
CA LEU A 64 -18.72 -2.15 16.67
C LEU A 64 -19.68 -3.22 17.24
N ARG A 65 -19.33 -4.50 17.11
CA ARG A 65 -20.14 -5.61 17.65
C ARG A 65 -20.19 -5.59 19.17
N LEU A 66 -19.07 -5.32 19.84
CA LEU A 66 -19.00 -5.16 21.29
C LEU A 66 -19.79 -3.94 21.78
N ALA A 67 -19.64 -2.79 21.11
CA ALA A 67 -20.38 -1.58 21.44
C ALA A 67 -21.90 -1.78 21.26
N TRP A 68 -22.32 -2.45 20.19
CA TRP A 68 -23.72 -2.76 19.93
C TRP A 68 -24.32 -3.68 21.00
N GLY A 69 -23.58 -4.73 21.39
CA GLY A 69 -24.01 -5.64 22.47
C GLY A 69 -24.21 -4.94 23.82
N MET A 70 -23.37 -3.96 24.16
CA MET A 70 -23.54 -3.17 25.39
C MET A 70 -24.78 -2.27 25.36
N ILE A 71 -25.13 -1.72 24.20
CA ILE A 71 -26.31 -0.86 24.03
C ILE A 71 -27.59 -1.71 24.12
N THR A 72 -27.60 -2.89 23.51
CA THR A 72 -28.79 -3.76 23.51
C THR A 72 -28.99 -4.48 24.85
N ALA A 73 -27.92 -4.90 25.52
CA ALA A 73 -28.02 -5.54 26.85
C ALA A 73 -28.59 -4.62 27.93
N LYS A 74 -28.31 -3.31 27.86
CA LYS A 74 -28.90 -2.29 28.75
C LYS A 74 -30.39 -2.05 28.51
N ARG A 75 -30.96 -2.54 27.40
CA ARG A 75 -32.37 -2.31 27.03
C ARG A 75 -33.27 -3.49 27.41
N THR A 76 -32.69 -4.61 27.84
CA THR A 76 -33.40 -5.84 28.23
C THR A 76 -33.27 -6.20 29.71
N ALA A 77 -32.58 -5.36 30.51
CA ALA A 77 -32.54 -5.43 31.97
C ALA A 77 -33.36 -4.28 32.55
#